data_AF-E4U343-F1
#
_entry.id   AF-E4U343-F1
#
_cell.length_a   1.000
_cell.length_b   1.000
_cell.length_c   1.000
_cell.angle_alpha   90.00
_cell.angle_beta   90.00
_cell.angle_gamma   90.00
#
_symmetry.space_group_name_H-M   'P 1'
#
loop_
_entity.id
_entity.type
_entity.pdbx_description
1 polymer ?
#
loop_
_entity_poly.entity_id
_entity_poly.type
_entity_poly.pdbx_seq_one_letter_code
_entity_poly.pdbx_strand_id
1 'polypeptide(L)'
;MMEMMLGLNLFLVFIVIGLFAIWIWAMIDIITSKFKEDLMQIVWLLVVFFLPFLGVLLYLLIGRTMKRIPPEEQNPADKYDHLAKLKSLLDRGILTPEEYEAEKEKILNRF
;
A
#
# COMPACT_ATOMS: atom_id res chain seq x y z
N MET A 1 -9.13 47.12 -19.76
CA MET A 1 -8.69 46.84 -18.37
C MET A 1 -9.59 45.81 -17.69
N MET A 2 -10.93 45.99 -17.72
CA MET A 2 -11.89 45.07 -17.10
C MET A 2 -11.90 43.64 -17.72
N GLU A 3 -11.83 43.53 -19.05
CA GLU A 3 -11.74 42.23 -19.76
C GLU A 3 -10.48 41.42 -19.39
N MET A 4 -9.33 42.10 -19.21
CA MET A 4 -8.08 41.43 -18.78
C MET A 4 -8.17 40.92 -17.34
N MET A 5 -8.86 41.64 -16.45
CA MET A 5 -9.09 41.21 -15.07
C MET A 5 -10.05 40.01 -14.99
N LEU A 6 -11.03 39.93 -15.90
CA LEU A 6 -11.93 38.77 -16.02
C LEU A 6 -11.18 37.51 -16.49
N GLY A 7 -10.37 37.62 -17.55
CA GLY A 7 -9.59 36.49 -18.06
C GLY A 7 -8.62 35.91 -17.03
N LEU A 8 -7.93 36.78 -16.27
CA LEU A 8 -7.02 36.35 -15.20
C LEU A 8 -7.76 35.66 -14.04
N ASN A 9 -8.91 36.20 -13.62
CA ASN A 9 -9.74 35.57 -12.58
C ASN A 9 -10.22 34.18 -13.00
N LEU A 10 -10.66 34.02 -14.24
CA LEU A 10 -11.14 32.74 -14.77
C LEU A 10 -10.01 31.70 -14.80
N PHE A 11 -8.81 32.11 -15.22
CA PHE A 11 -7.60 31.28 -15.17
C PHE A 11 -7.23 30.85 -13.75
N LEU A 12 -7.28 31.77 -12.78
CA LEU A 12 -7.03 31.45 -11.37
C LEU A 12 -8.06 30.47 -10.80
N VAL A 13 -9.34 30.62 -11.17
CA VAL A 13 -10.40 29.69 -10.75
C VAL A 13 -10.13 28.28 -11.28
N PHE A 14 -9.70 28.13 -12.54
CA PHE A 14 -9.31 26.83 -13.08
C PHE A 14 -8.13 26.20 -12.33
N ILE A 15 -7.12 27.00 -11.96
CA ILE A 15 -6.00 26.52 -11.14
C ILE A 15 -6.48 26.04 -9.78
N VAL A 16 -7.33 26.81 -9.10
CA VAL A 16 -7.88 26.45 -7.79
C VAL A 16 -8.68 25.16 -7.87
N ILE A 17 -9.52 25.00 -8.90
CA ILE A 17 -10.30 23.77 -9.12
C ILE A 17 -9.36 22.58 -9.38
N GLY A 18 -8.31 22.75 -10.18
CA GLY A 18 -7.32 21.70 -10.45
C GLY A 18 -6.57 21.26 -9.20
N LEU A 19 -6.14 22.21 -8.37
CA LEU A 19 -5.51 21.92 -7.07
C LEU A 19 -6.47 21.20 -6.12
N PHE A 20 -7.75 21.60 -6.13
CA PHE A 20 -8.78 20.95 -5.34
C PHE A 20 -9.05 19.51 -5.81
N ALA A 21 -9.04 19.26 -7.13
CA ALA A 21 -9.18 17.92 -7.69
C ALA A 21 -8.02 17.01 -7.27
N ILE A 22 -6.78 17.51 -7.29
CA ILE A 22 -5.60 16.76 -6.83
C ILE A 22 -5.69 16.47 -5.32
N TRP A 23 -6.19 17.41 -4.53
CA TRP A 23 -6.40 17.23 -3.09
C TRP A 23 -7.44 16.14 -2.78
N ILE A 24 -8.57 16.15 -3.48
CA ILE A 24 -9.60 15.10 -3.37
C ILE A 24 -9.04 13.74 -3.80
N TRP A 25 -8.28 13.70 -4.89
CA TRP A 25 -7.64 12.47 -5.36
C TRP A 25 -6.68 11.89 -4.30
N ALA A 26 -5.89 12.74 -3.64
CA ALA A 26 -5.00 12.32 -2.56
C ALA A 26 -5.78 11.79 -1.35
N MET A 27 -6.91 12.40 -0.97
CA MET A 27 -7.80 11.85 0.06
C MET A 27 -8.32 10.46 -0.30
N ILE A 28 -8.75 10.25 -1.55
CA ILE A 28 -9.21 8.95 -2.02
C ILE A 28 -8.07 7.94 -1.94
N ASP A 29 -6.85 8.28 -2.38
CA ASP A 29 -5.70 7.37 -2.29
C ASP A 29 -5.44 6.93 -0.83
N ILE A 30 -5.56 7.83 0.15
CA ILE A 30 -5.38 7.54 1.58
C ILE A 30 -6.50 6.64 2.12
N ILE A 31 -7.76 6.90 1.77
CA ILE A 31 -8.89 6.08 2.23
C ILE A 31 -8.82 4.67 1.63
N THR A 32 -8.39 4.56 0.37
CA THR A 32 -8.34 3.27 -0.34
C THR A 32 -7.09 2.45 -0.01
N SER A 33 -6.11 3.04 0.67
CA SER A 33 -4.87 2.34 0.99
C SER A 33 -4.95 1.59 2.32
N LYS A 34 -4.56 0.30 2.28
CA LYS A 34 -4.52 -0.57 3.46
C LYS A 34 -3.25 -0.29 4.25
N PHE A 35 -3.29 0.63 5.21
CA PHE A 35 -2.18 0.86 6.13
C PHE A 35 -2.06 -0.28 7.15
N LYS A 36 -0.90 -0.38 7.83
CA LYS A 36 -0.67 -1.37 8.89
C LYS A 36 -1.57 -1.15 10.12
N GLU A 37 -1.90 0.10 10.40
CA GLU A 37 -2.68 0.53 11.56
C GLU A 37 -3.76 1.51 11.10
N ASP A 38 -5.01 1.25 11.49
CA ASP A 38 -6.16 2.10 11.14
C ASP A 38 -5.97 3.55 11.66
N LEU A 39 -5.30 3.70 12.82
CA LEU A 39 -4.94 5.01 13.37
C LEU A 39 -3.97 5.77 12.46
N MET A 40 -2.99 5.11 11.85
CA MET A 40 -2.01 5.76 10.97
C MET A 40 -2.69 6.30 9.69
N GLN A 41 -3.66 5.56 9.18
CA GLN A 41 -4.49 5.99 8.05
C GLN A 41 -5.30 7.24 8.39
N ILE A 42 -5.91 7.27 9.58
CA ILE A 42 -6.67 8.43 10.07
C ILE A 42 -5.75 9.64 10.30
N VAL A 43 -4.55 9.45 10.85
CA VAL A 43 -3.57 10.54 11.04
C VAL A 43 -3.17 11.14 9.70
N TRP A 44 -2.85 10.32 8.69
CA TRP A 44 -2.51 10.81 7.35
C TRP A 44 -3.69 11.52 6.67
N LEU A 45 -4.90 11.00 6.82
CA LEU A 45 -6.12 11.66 6.35
C LEU A 45 -6.28 13.04 6.98
N LEU A 46 -6.12 13.14 8.31
CA LEU A 46 -6.29 14.38 9.06
C LEU A 46 -5.20 15.41 8.72
N VAL A 47 -3.96 14.98 8.53
CA VAL A 47 -2.84 15.82 8.09
C VAL A 47 -3.08 16.37 6.68
N VAL A 48 -3.47 15.54 5.72
CA VAL A 48 -3.78 15.98 4.35
C VAL A 48 -5.04 16.85 4.31
N PHE A 49 -6.00 16.60 5.20
CA PHE A 49 -7.23 17.37 5.29
C PHE A 49 -7.00 18.78 5.84
N PHE A 50 -6.29 18.91 6.96
CA PHE A 50 -6.05 20.22 7.59
C PHE A 50 -4.89 21.01 6.95
N LEU A 51 -3.96 20.32 6.28
CA LEU A 51 -2.84 20.94 5.59
C LEU A 51 -2.80 20.43 4.15
N PRO A 52 -3.57 21.01 3.20
CA PRO A 52 -3.63 20.50 1.82
C PRO A 52 -2.26 20.50 1.12
N PHE A 53 -1.50 21.60 1.15
CA PHE A 53 -0.20 21.65 0.47
C PHE A 53 0.91 20.94 1.26
N LEU A 54 0.98 21.21 2.56
CA LEU A 54 2.00 20.65 3.46
C LEU A 54 1.77 19.16 3.75
N GLY A 55 0.51 18.77 3.93
CA GLY A 55 0.12 17.40 4.20
C GLY A 55 0.30 16.51 2.98
N VAL A 56 -0.02 16.97 1.76
CA VAL A 56 0.30 16.21 0.54
C VAL A 56 1.80 16.02 0.38
N LEU A 57 2.60 17.06 0.66
CA LEU A 57 4.06 16.96 0.61
C LEU A 57 4.62 15.97 1.65
N LEU A 58 4.14 16.03 2.89
CA LEU A 58 4.50 15.09 3.95
C LEU A 58 4.06 13.66 3.62
N TYR A 59 2.86 13.49 3.05
CA TYR A 59 2.34 12.19 2.64
C TYR A 59 3.22 11.55 1.57
N LEU A 60 3.63 12.33 0.57
CA LEU A 60 4.51 11.85 -0.49
C LEU A 60 5.91 11.50 0.00
N LEU A 61 6.45 12.25 0.97
CA LEU A 61 7.80 12.01 1.53
C LEU A 61 7.84 10.85 2.52
N ILE A 62 6.84 10.72 3.39
CA ILE A 62 6.87 9.82 4.56
C ILE A 62 5.72 8.81 4.52
N GLY A 63 4.51 9.25 4.18
CA GLY A 63 3.32 8.41 4.18
C GLY A 63 3.40 7.24 3.18
N ARG A 64 4.05 7.46 2.03
CA ARG A 64 4.24 6.44 0.99
C ARG A 64 5.08 5.24 1.44
N THR A 65 6.09 5.46 2.29
CA THR A 65 6.98 4.42 2.83
C THR A 65 6.28 3.56 3.89
N MET A 66 5.17 4.06 4.45
CA MET A 66 4.37 3.37 5.47
C MET A 66 3.18 2.59 4.87
N LYS A 67 2.88 2.80 3.59
CA LYS A 67 1.94 1.97 2.83
C LYS A 67 2.50 0.55 2.82
N ARG A 68 1.65 -0.47 2.99
CA ARG A 68 2.09 -1.87 2.87
C ARG A 68 2.88 -2.00 1.57
N ILE A 69 4.19 -2.25 1.67
CA ILE A 69 4.84 -3.14 0.71
C ILE A 69 3.98 -4.39 0.80
N PRO A 70 3.28 -4.82 -0.26
CA PRO A 70 2.53 -6.07 -0.22
C PRO A 70 3.49 -7.09 0.38
N PRO A 71 3.17 -7.75 1.52
CA PRO A 71 3.98 -8.89 1.93
C PRO A 71 3.99 -9.76 0.68
N GLU A 72 5.17 -9.90 0.09
CA GLU A 72 5.45 -10.60 -1.16
C GLU A 72 4.36 -11.64 -1.35
N GLU A 73 3.40 -11.31 -2.22
CA GLU A 73 2.12 -12.02 -2.30
C GLU A 73 2.51 -13.45 -2.58
N GLN A 74 2.39 -14.31 -1.57
CA GLN A 74 3.04 -15.61 -1.58
C GLN A 74 2.58 -16.32 -2.84
N ASN A 75 3.48 -16.32 -3.83
CA ASN A 75 3.15 -16.79 -5.14
C ASN A 75 2.84 -18.27 -4.93
N PRO A 76 1.72 -18.80 -5.44
CA PRO A 76 1.44 -20.23 -5.36
C PRO A 76 2.62 -21.08 -5.87
N ALA A 77 3.47 -20.53 -6.75
CA ALA A 77 4.74 -21.15 -7.13
C ALA A 77 5.71 -21.35 -5.94
N ASP A 78 5.82 -20.38 -5.04
CA ASP A 78 6.64 -20.46 -3.84
C ASP A 78 6.14 -21.58 -2.90
N LYS A 79 4.82 -21.81 -2.82
CA LYS A 79 4.22 -22.96 -2.11
C LYS A 79 4.74 -24.29 -2.64
N TYR A 80 4.80 -24.46 -3.95
CA TYR A 80 5.32 -25.69 -4.57
C TYR A 80 6.84 -25.80 -4.42
N ASP A 81 7.58 -24.68 -4.46
CA ASP A 81 9.01 -24.64 -4.22
C ASP A 81 9.37 -25.02 -2.78
N HIS A 82 8.58 -24.58 -1.80
CA HIS A 82 8.71 -25.01 -0.41
C HIS A 82 8.43 -26.50 -0.24
N LEU A 83 7.40 -27.05 -0.89
CA LEU A 83 7.10 -28.48 -0.89
C LEU A 83 8.21 -29.29 -1.57
N ALA A 84 8.77 -28.79 -2.68
CA ALA A 84 9.89 -29.43 -3.38
C ALA A 84 11.16 -29.44 -2.52
N LYS A 85 11.45 -28.34 -1.81
CA LYS A 85 12.52 -28.29 -0.81
C LYS A 85 12.28 -29.29 0.33
N LEU A 86 11.07 -29.34 0.88
CA LEU A 86 10.69 -30.27 1.95
C LEU A 86 10.91 -31.73 1.52
N LYS A 87 10.46 -32.09 0.30
CA LYS A 87 10.67 -33.41 -0.29
C LYS A 87 12.15 -33.72 -0.47
N SER A 88 12.94 -32.73 -0.92
CA SER A 88 14.38 -32.92 -1.10
C SER A 88 15.13 -33.14 0.22
N LEU A 89 14.62 -32.65 1.36
CA LEU A 89 15.21 -32.87 2.69
C LEU A 89 14.88 -34.26 3.23
N LEU A 90 13.67 -34.76 2.94
CA LEU A 90 13.27 -36.14 3.20
C LEU A 90 14.11 -37.13 2.36
N ASP A 91 14.27 -36.86 1.06
CA ASP A 91 15.06 -37.69 0.14
C ASP A 91 16.56 -37.73 0.53
N ARG A 92 17.06 -36.69 1.21
CA ARG A 92 18.43 -36.62 1.77
C ARG A 92 18.58 -37.33 3.12
N GLY A 93 17.50 -37.82 3.72
CA GLY A 93 17.48 -38.44 5.04
C GLY A 93 17.74 -37.46 6.20
N ILE A 94 17.59 -36.15 5.95
CA ILE A 94 17.73 -35.10 6.99
C ILE A 94 16.43 -34.99 7.80
N LEU A 95 15.27 -35.20 7.14
CA LEU A 95 13.97 -35.27 7.77
C LEU A 95 13.50 -36.72 7.86
N THR A 96 12.87 -37.07 8.97
CA THR A 96 12.12 -38.32 9.09
C THR A 96 10.76 -38.21 8.36
N PRO A 97 10.16 -39.33 7.92
CA PRO A 97 8.84 -39.33 7.27
C PRO A 97 7.74 -38.71 8.14
N GLU A 98 7.88 -38.84 9.46
CA GLU A 98 6.94 -38.33 10.47
C GLU A 98 7.01 -36.80 10.57
N GLU A 99 8.22 -36.22 10.59
CA GLU A 99 8.43 -34.76 10.58
C GLU A 99 8.01 -34.13 9.25
N TYR A 100 8.17 -34.84 8.13
CA TYR A 100 7.78 -34.36 6.80
C TYR A 100 6.27 -34.17 6.67
N GLU A 101 5.48 -35.14 7.12
CA GLU A 101 4.01 -35.03 7.05
C GLU A 101 3.48 -33.96 8.00
N ALA A 102 4.05 -33.82 9.21
CA ALA A 102 3.68 -32.77 10.15
C ALA A 102 3.93 -31.35 9.60
N GLU A 103 5.06 -31.15 8.91
CA GLU A 103 5.42 -29.83 8.37
C GLU A 103 4.68 -29.52 7.06
N LYS A 104 4.40 -30.53 6.24
CA LYS A 104 3.54 -30.43 5.04
C LYS A 104 2.11 -30.04 5.39
N GLU A 105 1.53 -30.59 6.45
CA GLU A 105 0.18 -30.27 6.90
C GLU A 105 0.09 -28.82 7.43
N LYS A 106 1.09 -28.37 8.19
CA LYS A 106 1.18 -26.96 8.63
C LYS A 106 1.26 -25.99 7.46
N ILE A 107 2.05 -26.31 6.43
CA ILE A 107 2.16 -25.46 5.22
C ILE A 107 0.83 -25.40 4.46
N LEU A 108 0.07 -26.51 4.45
CA LEU A 108 -1.22 -26.59 3.78
C LEU A 108 -2.33 -25.81 4.51
N ASN A 109 -2.33 -25.80 5.85
CA ASN A 109 -3.35 -25.14 6.69
C ASN A 109 -3.01 -23.68 7.08
N ARG A 110 -1.79 -23.19 6.79
CA ARG A 110 -1.37 -21.80 7.09
C ARG A 110 -1.97 -20.77 6.12
N PHE A 111 -2.61 -21.24 5.04
CA PHE A 111 -3.32 -20.45 4.03
C PHE A 111 -4.77 -20.90 3.96
#